data_AF-A0A7W2DZM0-F1
#
_entry.id   AF-A0A7W2DZM0-F1
#
_cell.length_a   1.000
_cell.length_b   1.000
_cell.length_c   1.000
_cell.angle_alpha   90.00
_cell.angle_beta   90.00
_cell.angle_gamma   90.00
#
_symmetry.space_group_name_H-M   'P 1'
#
loop_
_entity.id
_entity.type
_entity.pdbx_description
1 polymer ?
#
loop_
_entity_poly.entity_id
_entity_poly.type
_entity_poly.pdbx_seq_one_letter_code
_entity_poly.pdbx_strand_id
1 'polypeptide(L)'
;MQFLKKHVTRTALVLALGTGILIGSSSSASAAYLSYKCDDGRACVYDTLGQVWNMEHCGNNPIYGRFNYAKAHGNTFRVWYQNNTWDFVSAWAERSLDGGNMVTQVDVYC
;
A
#
# COMPACT_ATOMS: atom_id res chain seq x y z
N MET A 1 -64.80 -39.50 -26.05
CA MET A 1 -63.86 -40.64 -26.15
C MET A 1 -62.44 -40.12 -25.89
N GLN A 2 -61.72 -40.82 -25.01
CA GLN A 2 -60.26 -40.90 -24.72
C GLN A 2 -59.30 -39.84 -25.32
N PHE A 3 -58.55 -39.11 -24.47
CA PHE A 3 -57.22 -39.40 -23.88
C PHE A 3 -56.04 -39.26 -24.87
N LEU A 4 -55.06 -38.41 -24.49
CA LEU A 4 -53.58 -38.58 -24.61
C LEU A 4 -52.92 -37.20 -24.33
N LYS A 5 -52.39 -36.94 -23.13
CA LYS A 5 -51.01 -37.22 -22.67
C LYS A 5 -49.92 -36.70 -23.64
N LYS A 6 -49.11 -35.70 -23.24
CA LYS A 6 -47.72 -35.94 -22.78
C LYS A 6 -46.92 -34.65 -22.42
N HIS A 7 -46.45 -34.60 -21.16
CA HIS A 7 -45.10 -34.24 -20.67
C HIS A 7 -44.43 -32.94 -21.17
N VAL A 8 -44.39 -31.85 -20.39
CA VAL A 8 -43.37 -31.48 -19.38
C VAL A 8 -41.92 -31.50 -19.91
N THR A 9 -41.28 -30.33 -19.96
CA THR A 9 -39.88 -30.17 -19.54
C THR A 9 -39.67 -28.75 -19.00
N ARG A 10 -39.75 -28.59 -17.68
CA ARG A 10 -39.23 -27.41 -16.97
C ARG A 10 -37.73 -27.62 -16.79
N THR A 11 -36.92 -26.86 -17.50
CA THR A 11 -35.46 -26.89 -17.36
C THR A 11 -35.09 -26.21 -16.04
N ALA A 12 -34.85 -27.01 -15.01
CA ALA A 12 -34.31 -26.53 -13.74
C ALA A 12 -32.81 -26.30 -13.91
N LEU A 13 -32.36 -25.04 -13.83
CA LEU A 13 -30.94 -24.70 -13.77
C LEU A 13 -30.49 -24.86 -12.31
N VAL A 14 -29.86 -25.99 -12.00
CA VAL A 14 -29.19 -26.22 -10.72
C VAL A 14 -27.78 -25.60 -10.81
N LEU A 15 -27.60 -24.42 -10.24
CA LEU A 15 -26.28 -23.87 -9.93
C LEU A 15 -25.88 -24.35 -8.53
N ALA A 16 -25.17 -25.48 -8.49
CA ALA A 16 -24.56 -26.00 -7.28
C ALA A 16 -23.03 -25.92 -7.41
N LEU A 17 -22.43 -24.82 -6.95
CA LEU A 17 -21.02 -24.68 -6.57
C LEU A 17 -21.01 -23.51 -5.57
N GLY A 18 -20.92 -23.72 -4.27
CA GLY A 18 -19.72 -24.22 -3.61
C GLY A 18 -19.25 -23.08 -2.70
N THR A 19 -19.16 -23.33 -1.40
CA THR A 19 -18.72 -22.38 -0.37
C THR A 19 -17.33 -21.82 -0.69
N GLY A 20 -17.28 -20.56 -1.13
CA GLY A 20 -16.08 -19.75 -1.14
C GLY A 20 -16.20 -18.69 -0.06
N ILE A 21 -15.77 -19.01 1.16
CA ILE A 21 -15.56 -18.01 2.21
C ILE A 21 -14.34 -17.20 1.79
N LEU A 22 -14.52 -16.15 1.00
CA LEU A 22 -13.53 -15.09 0.90
C LEU A 22 -13.84 -14.10 2.02
N ILE A 23 -13.52 -14.49 3.26
CA ILE A 23 -13.13 -13.51 4.28
C ILE A 23 -11.70 -13.11 3.89
N GLY A 24 -11.59 -12.38 2.77
CA GLY A 24 -10.43 -11.54 2.54
C GLY A 24 -10.64 -10.37 3.48
N SER A 25 -10.08 -10.45 4.68
CA SER A 25 -9.88 -9.27 5.50
C SER A 25 -9.10 -8.29 4.62
N SER A 26 -9.78 -7.27 4.12
CA SER A 26 -9.13 -6.07 3.60
C SER A 26 -8.52 -5.37 4.80
N SER A 27 -7.43 -5.94 5.31
CA SER A 27 -6.49 -5.20 6.12
C SER A 27 -5.90 -4.18 5.15
N SER A 28 -6.43 -2.96 5.17
CA SER A 28 -5.71 -1.79 4.70
C SER A 28 -4.44 -1.71 5.53
N ALA A 29 -3.40 -2.44 5.10
CA ALA A 29 -2.07 -2.30 5.68
C ALA A 29 -1.67 -0.84 5.45
N SER A 30 -1.26 -0.19 6.54
CA SER A 30 -0.87 1.22 6.45
C SER A 30 0.43 1.27 5.67
N ALA A 31 0.49 2.06 4.60
CA ALA A 31 1.72 2.22 3.81
C ALA A 31 2.91 2.68 4.67
N ALA A 32 2.63 3.34 5.80
CA ALA A 32 3.62 3.68 6.80
C ALA A 32 3.02 3.67 8.22
N TYR A 33 3.86 3.51 9.23
CA TYR A 33 3.48 3.67 10.64
C TYR A 33 4.35 4.71 11.34
N LEU A 34 3.78 5.32 12.37
CA LEU A 34 4.46 6.29 13.22
C LEU A 34 5.31 5.59 14.28
N SER A 35 6.52 6.10 14.49
CA SER A 35 7.42 5.67 15.56
C SER A 35 8.23 6.86 16.08
N TYR A 36 8.91 6.67 17.21
CA TYR A 36 9.85 7.64 17.76
C TYR A 36 11.22 7.57 17.07
N LYS A 37 11.47 6.53 16.26
CA LYS A 37 12.73 6.30 15.56
C LYS A 37 12.50 5.68 14.18
N CYS A 38 13.56 5.71 13.37
CA CYS A 38 13.63 4.93 12.14
C CYS A 38 14.08 3.51 12.48
N ASP A 39 13.23 2.53 12.24
CA ASP A 39 13.47 1.14 12.58
C ASP A 39 14.42 0.46 11.58
N ASP A 40 15.14 -0.55 12.05
CA ASP A 40 16.09 -1.32 11.23
C ASP A 40 15.38 -2.02 10.08
N GLY A 41 16.00 -1.97 8.90
CA GLY A 41 15.44 -2.45 7.65
C GLY A 41 14.39 -1.52 7.02
N ARG A 42 14.15 -0.32 7.55
CA ARG A 42 13.08 0.57 7.07
C ARG A 42 13.59 1.76 6.26
N ALA A 43 12.71 2.22 5.37
CA ALA A 43 12.76 3.55 4.80
C ALA A 43 11.93 4.49 5.66
N CYS A 44 12.49 5.64 6.02
CA CYS A 44 11.88 6.55 6.98
C CYS A 44 11.87 7.97 6.46
N VAL A 45 10.76 8.67 6.69
CA VAL A 45 10.63 10.12 6.45
C VAL A 45 10.21 10.82 7.73
N TYR A 46 10.69 12.03 7.93
CA TYR A 46 10.47 12.82 9.13
C TYR A 46 9.67 14.05 8.75
N ASP A 47 8.58 14.28 9.46
CA ASP A 47 7.79 15.50 9.27
C ASP A 47 8.47 16.70 9.94
N THR A 48 7.96 17.89 9.68
CA THR A 48 8.48 19.13 10.27
C THR A 48 8.29 19.23 11.78
N LEU A 49 7.48 18.35 12.38
CA LEU A 49 7.23 18.25 13.82
C LEU A 49 8.14 17.21 14.49
N GLY A 50 8.98 16.50 13.71
CA GLY A 50 9.89 15.47 14.19
C GLY A 50 9.27 14.07 14.32
N GLN A 51 8.05 13.84 13.81
CA GLN A 51 7.46 12.51 13.79
C GLN A 51 8.12 11.64 12.72
N VAL A 52 8.38 10.37 13.05
CA VAL A 52 9.04 9.43 12.13
C VAL A 52 8.02 8.48 11.53
N TRP A 53 7.94 8.48 10.20
CA TRP A 53 7.08 7.60 9.43
C TRP A 53 7.92 6.51 8.78
N ASN A 54 7.69 5.26 9.21
CA ASN A 54 8.41 4.07 8.72
C ASN A 54 7.56 3.37 7.66
N MET A 55 8.13 3.13 6.48
CA MET A 55 7.43 2.45 5.39
C MET A 55 7.29 0.95 5.68
N GLU A 56 6.08 0.40 5.54
CA GLU A 56 5.80 -0.99 5.93
C GLU A 56 6.24 -2.02 4.88
N HIS A 57 6.20 -1.67 3.59
CA HIS A 57 6.35 -2.63 2.51
C HIS A 57 7.35 -2.19 1.43
N CYS A 58 7.86 -3.16 0.67
CA CYS A 58 8.61 -2.91 -0.55
C CYS A 58 7.70 -2.36 -1.64
N GLY A 59 8.27 -1.60 -2.57
CA GLY A 59 7.53 -0.94 -3.64
C GLY A 59 6.84 0.33 -3.15
N ASN A 60 5.66 0.57 -3.68
CA ASN A 60 4.97 1.85 -3.53
C ASN A 60 4.27 1.98 -2.17
N ASN A 61 4.64 3.00 -1.39
CA ASN A 61 4.02 3.34 -0.12
C ASN A 61 3.40 4.75 -0.25
N PRO A 62 2.08 4.87 -0.50
CA PRO A 62 1.43 6.18 -0.59
C PRO A 62 1.42 6.86 0.78
N ILE A 63 2.03 8.05 0.85
CA ILE A 63 2.08 8.88 2.05
C ILE A 63 1.98 10.34 1.65
N TYR A 64 1.08 11.07 2.30
CA TYR A 64 0.79 12.45 1.98
C TYR A 64 1.17 13.34 3.16
N GLY A 65 2.14 14.22 2.94
CA GLY A 65 2.60 15.12 3.99
C GLY A 65 3.80 15.95 3.58
N ARG A 66 4.18 16.88 4.46
CA ARG A 66 5.42 17.65 4.32
C ARG A 66 6.49 17.03 5.20
N PHE A 67 7.54 16.55 4.55
CA PHE A 67 8.67 15.91 5.20
C PHE A 67 9.94 16.67 4.86
N ASN A 68 10.79 16.89 5.85
CA ASN A 68 12.02 17.68 5.70
C ASN A 68 13.29 16.82 5.74
N TYR A 69 13.17 15.56 6.13
CA TYR A 69 14.31 14.67 6.28
C TYR A 69 13.93 13.23 5.97
N ALA A 70 14.91 12.46 5.50
CA ALA A 70 14.75 11.06 5.15
C ALA A 70 15.98 10.25 5.57
N LYS A 71 15.74 9.02 6.02
CA LYS A 71 16.79 8.08 6.40
C LYS A 71 16.48 6.67 5.89
N ALA A 72 17.46 6.05 5.26
CA ALA A 72 17.42 4.66 4.84
C ALA A 72 18.18 3.80 5.83
N HIS A 73 17.47 3.01 6.63
CA HIS A 73 18.09 2.09 7.58
C HIS A 73 18.14 0.67 7.02
N GLY A 74 18.62 0.51 5.79
CA GLY A 74 18.81 -0.79 5.12
C GLY A 74 18.32 -0.78 3.68
N ASN A 75 17.06 -0.40 3.46
CA ASN A 75 16.48 -0.36 2.11
C ASN A 75 16.67 1.00 1.45
N THR A 76 17.10 0.98 0.19
CA THR A 76 17.15 2.17 -0.65
C THR A 76 15.72 2.62 -0.97
N PHE A 77 15.45 3.92 -1.10
CA PHE A 77 14.12 4.36 -1.51
C PHE A 77 14.14 5.68 -2.28
N ARG A 78 13.00 5.97 -2.90
CA ARG A 78 12.71 7.23 -3.59
C ARG A 78 11.50 7.91 -2.96
N VAL A 79 11.63 9.20 -2.68
CA VAL A 79 10.53 10.05 -2.23
C VAL A 79 10.03 10.84 -3.43
N TRP A 80 8.74 10.77 -3.71
CA TRP A 80 8.12 11.53 -4.79
C TRP A 80 7.33 12.70 -4.25
N TYR A 81 7.41 13.81 -4.98
CA TYR A 81 6.72 15.02 -4.65
C TYR A 81 5.59 15.33 -5.63
N GLN A 82 4.66 16.19 -5.20
CA GLN A 82 3.49 16.60 -5.98
C GLN A 82 3.86 17.30 -7.29
N ASN A 83 5.02 17.97 -7.36
CA ASN A 83 5.52 18.62 -8.58
C ASN A 83 6.27 17.66 -9.54
N ASN A 84 6.12 16.35 -9.38
CA ASN A 84 6.78 15.29 -10.15
C ASN A 84 8.32 15.27 -10.03
N THR A 85 8.90 15.96 -9.06
CA THR A 85 10.31 15.76 -8.69
C THR A 85 10.42 14.63 -7.69
N TRP A 86 11.65 14.16 -7.48
CA TRP A 86 11.93 13.09 -6.54
C TRP A 86 13.30 13.25 -5.90
N ASP A 87 13.42 12.70 -4.69
CA ASP A 87 14.70 12.51 -4.01
C ASP A 87 14.99 11.02 -3.86
N PHE A 88 16.26 10.66 -4.02
CA PHE A 88 16.75 9.29 -3.83
C PHE A 88 17.61 9.21 -2.57
N VAL A 89 17.40 8.14 -1.80
CA VAL A 89 18.11 7.84 -0.55
C VAL A 89 18.69 6.43 -0.67
N SER A 90 20.01 6.34 -0.77
CA SER A 90 20.71 5.05 -0.80
C SER A 90 20.63 4.34 0.55
N ALA A 91 20.68 3.01 0.54
CA ALA A 91 20.81 2.21 1.76
C ALA A 91 21.87 2.78 2.71
N TRP A 92 21.52 2.87 4.00
CA TRP A 92 22.37 3.39 5.08
C TRP A 92 22.75 4.87 4.95
N ALA A 93 22.07 5.62 4.08
CA ALA A 93 22.24 7.06 3.95
C ALA A 93 21.04 7.83 4.48
N GLU A 94 21.25 9.13 4.63
CA GLU A 94 20.26 10.08 5.08
C GLU A 94 20.44 11.41 4.33
N ARG A 95 19.37 12.18 4.21
CA ARG A 95 19.40 13.48 3.56
C ARG A 95 18.22 14.37 3.96
N SER A 96 18.42 15.66 3.78
CA SER A 96 17.32 16.62 3.73
C SER A 96 16.46 16.40 2.49
N LEU A 97 15.16 16.60 2.68
CA LEU A 97 14.12 16.60 1.65
C LEU A 97 13.67 18.03 1.34
N ASP A 98 12.94 18.19 0.23
CA ASP A 98 12.22 19.43 -0.08
C ASP A 98 10.99 19.59 0.83
N GLY A 99 11.21 20.09 2.04
CA GLY A 99 10.14 20.29 3.03
C GLY A 99 9.09 21.33 2.66
N GLY A 100 9.32 22.11 1.59
CA GLY A 100 8.31 23.01 1.02
C GLY A 100 7.28 22.27 0.15
N ASN A 101 7.60 21.06 -0.26
CA ASN A 101 6.86 20.31 -1.25
C ASN A 101 6.12 19.12 -0.62
N MET A 102 4.93 18.86 -1.13
CA MET A 102 4.09 17.79 -0.61
C MET A 102 4.62 16.47 -1.16
N VAL A 103 4.99 15.54 -0.28
CA VAL A 103 5.28 14.16 -0.66
C VAL A 103 3.96 13.46 -0.97
N THR A 104 3.96 12.64 -2.01
CA THR A 104 2.79 11.87 -2.46
C THR A 104 2.96 10.37 -2.28
N GLN A 105 4.20 9.88 -2.35
CA GLN A 105 4.53 8.47 -2.18
C GLN A 105 6.02 8.27 -1.89
N VAL A 106 6.34 7.12 -1.31
CA VAL A 106 7.70 6.62 -1.12
C VAL A 106 7.82 5.23 -1.75
N ASP A 107 8.71 5.10 -2.73
CA ASP A 107 9.01 3.81 -3.36
C ASP A 107 10.23 3.18 -2.68
N VAL A 108 10.04 2.07 -1.97
CA VAL A 108 11.09 1.35 -1.25
C VAL A 108 11.63 0.22 -2.12
N TYR A 109 12.94 0.23 -2.35
CA TYR A 109 13.67 -0.79 -3.09
C TYR A 109 14.28 -1.80 -2.11
N CYS A 110 13.53 -2.87 -1.91
CA CYS A 110 13.97 -4.18 -1.49
C CYS A 110 13.78 -5.15 -2.68
#